data_AF-A0A7W1DE96-F1
#
_entry.id   AF-A0A7W1DE96-F1
#
_cell.length_a   1.000
_cell.length_b   1.000
_cell.length_c   1.000
_cell.angle_alpha   90.00
_cell.angle_beta   90.00
_cell.angle_gamma   90.00
#
_symmetry.space_group_name_H-M   'P 1'
#
loop_
_entity.id
_entity.type
_entity.pdbx_description
1 polymer ?
#
loop_
_entity_poly.entity_id
_entity_poly.type
_entity_poly.pdbx_seq_one_letter_code
_entity_poly.pdbx_strand_id
1 'polypeptide(L)'
;MREIHPNTLEKVGMGLVCSVETFRGCNIQLVNKTSGFNGLSTRKDGDVRKIELKTMEKSFNWIAISSLTAIDKLFFERDYWIYFALVPDNYIVMTKGLPFLIRQLSFTANTNFIDDLQEWIKATRKITKSSGLKFLPKLQLKFPVGINNLVKHLMENPVDETWHDSVIEIWQNNGSWERLYSTPESK
;
A
#
# COMPACT_ATOMS: atom_id res chain seq x y z
N MET A 1 21.86 -11.79 -16.75
CA MET A 1 20.71 -11.78 -15.81
C MET A 1 19.54 -11.19 -16.57
N ARG A 2 18.46 -11.94 -16.85
CA ARG A 2 17.33 -11.41 -17.64
C ARG A 2 16.55 -10.43 -16.78
N GLU A 3 16.36 -9.20 -17.24
CA GLU A 3 15.47 -8.25 -16.58
C GLU A 3 14.04 -8.81 -16.60
N ILE A 4 13.46 -8.99 -15.41
CA ILE A 4 12.09 -9.45 -15.27
C ILE A 4 11.17 -8.30 -15.69
N HIS A 5 10.27 -8.57 -16.64
CA HIS A 5 9.32 -7.58 -17.11
C HIS A 5 8.46 -7.06 -15.94
N PRO A 6 8.19 -5.74 -15.80
CA PRO A 6 7.47 -5.17 -14.65
C PRO A 6 6.11 -5.82 -14.37
N ASN A 7 5.35 -6.17 -15.42
CA ASN A 7 4.08 -6.90 -15.27
C ASN A 7 4.24 -8.30 -14.65
N THR A 8 5.37 -8.96 -14.90
CA THR A 8 5.68 -10.26 -14.28
C THR A 8 5.96 -10.06 -12.80
N LEU A 9 6.70 -9.00 -12.46
CA LEU A 9 7.00 -8.65 -11.08
C LEU A 9 5.72 -8.37 -10.27
N GLU A 10 4.81 -7.55 -10.82
CA GLU A 10 3.52 -7.26 -10.19
C GLU A 10 2.68 -8.53 -9.96
N LYS A 11 2.68 -9.47 -10.93
CA LYS A 11 2.00 -10.77 -10.77
C LYS A 11 2.58 -11.61 -9.64
N VAL A 12 3.91 -11.64 -9.50
CA VAL A 12 4.58 -12.33 -8.39
C VAL A 12 4.17 -11.72 -7.06
N GLY A 13 4.25 -10.38 -6.94
CA GLY A 13 3.81 -9.69 -5.73
C GLY A 13 2.34 -9.93 -5.40
N MET A 14 1.46 -9.97 -6.39
CA MET A 14 0.05 -10.27 -6.18
C MET A 14 -0.17 -11.72 -5.75
N GLY A 15 0.58 -12.66 -6.30
CA GLY A 15 0.59 -14.06 -5.84
C GLY A 15 0.96 -14.18 -4.36
N LEU A 16 2.01 -13.45 -3.92
CA LEU A 16 2.41 -13.41 -2.51
C LEU A 16 1.32 -12.80 -1.62
N VAL A 17 0.73 -11.67 -2.02
CA VAL A 17 -0.36 -11.03 -1.28
C VAL A 17 -1.58 -11.96 -1.16
N CYS A 18 -2.00 -12.59 -2.26
CA CYS A 18 -3.13 -13.52 -2.20
C CYS A 18 -2.84 -14.71 -1.27
N SER A 19 -1.62 -15.23 -1.33
CA SER A 19 -1.18 -16.34 -0.49
C SER A 19 -1.18 -15.97 1.00
N VAL A 20 -0.61 -14.83 1.39
CA VAL A 20 -0.58 -14.42 2.81
C VAL A 20 -1.97 -14.06 3.33
N GLU A 21 -2.83 -13.43 2.52
CA GLU A 21 -4.22 -13.13 2.93
C GLU A 21 -5.01 -14.41 3.16
N THR A 22 -4.87 -15.40 2.26
CA THR A 22 -5.52 -16.70 2.42
C THR A 22 -4.99 -17.44 3.64
N PHE A 23 -3.67 -17.40 3.89
CA PHE A 23 -3.04 -17.98 5.06
C PHE A 23 -3.57 -17.36 6.37
N ARG A 24 -3.80 -16.04 6.38
CA ARG A 24 -4.44 -15.31 7.49
C ARG A 24 -5.94 -15.59 7.62
N GLY A 25 -6.51 -16.40 6.72
CA GLY A 25 -7.92 -16.76 6.72
C GLY A 25 -8.86 -15.69 6.14
N CYS A 26 -8.32 -14.73 5.38
CA CYS A 26 -9.10 -13.76 4.63
C CYS A 26 -9.52 -14.33 3.25
N ASN A 27 -10.64 -13.84 2.72
CA ASN A 27 -10.97 -14.00 1.30
C ASN A 27 -10.43 -12.80 0.54
N ILE A 28 -9.69 -13.02 -0.55
CA ILE A 28 -9.17 -11.95 -1.40
C ILE A 28 -9.75 -12.02 -2.82
N GLN A 29 -10.35 -10.92 -3.26
CA GLN A 29 -10.86 -10.75 -4.61
C GLN A 29 -10.05 -9.71 -5.36
N LEU A 30 -9.47 -10.09 -6.50
CA LEU A 30 -8.82 -9.14 -7.41
C LEU A 30 -9.88 -8.27 -8.09
N VAL A 31 -9.60 -6.97 -8.21
CA VAL A 31 -10.52 -6.01 -8.83
C VAL A 31 -9.98 -5.45 -10.15
N ASN A 32 -10.86 -4.80 -10.90
CA ASN A 32 -10.46 -4.10 -12.12
C ASN A 32 -9.45 -2.98 -11.83
N LYS A 33 -8.50 -2.78 -12.74
CA LYS A 33 -7.47 -1.72 -12.62
C LYS A 33 -8.06 -0.30 -12.45
N THR A 34 -9.28 -0.07 -12.90
CA THR A 34 -9.99 1.20 -12.77
C THR A 34 -10.51 1.48 -11.37
N SER A 35 -10.52 0.48 -10.48
CA SER A 35 -11.01 0.61 -9.10
C SER A 35 -10.09 1.44 -8.21
N GLY A 36 -8.85 1.67 -8.64
CA GLY A 36 -7.86 2.45 -7.90
C GLY A 36 -7.07 1.67 -6.85
N PHE A 37 -7.21 0.34 -6.79
CA PHE A 37 -6.46 -0.59 -5.92
C PHE A 37 -6.43 -1.98 -6.59
N ASN A 38 -5.71 -2.95 -6.01
CA ASN A 38 -5.46 -4.26 -6.62
C ASN A 38 -6.43 -5.35 -6.16
N GLY A 39 -6.84 -5.36 -4.88
CA GLY A 39 -7.77 -6.37 -4.37
C GLY A 39 -8.58 -5.93 -3.16
N LEU A 40 -9.73 -6.58 -2.95
CA LEU A 40 -10.52 -6.52 -1.73
C LEU A 40 -10.19 -7.72 -0.87
N SER A 41 -9.77 -7.49 0.38
CA SER A 41 -9.61 -8.55 1.37
C SER A 41 -10.74 -8.48 2.39
N THR A 42 -11.46 -9.57 2.59
CA THR A 42 -12.55 -9.68 3.56
C THR A 42 -12.12 -10.63 4.67
N ARG A 43 -12.10 -10.13 5.92
CA ARG A 43 -11.87 -10.97 7.09
C ARG A 43 -13.11 -11.79 7.44
N LYS A 44 -12.93 -12.80 8.29
CA LYS A 44 -14.01 -13.70 8.74
C LYS A 44 -15.14 -12.99 9.49
N ASP A 45 -14.83 -11.87 10.13
CA ASP A 45 -15.78 -10.98 10.83
C ASP A 45 -16.57 -10.07 9.88
N GLY A 46 -16.23 -10.05 8.59
CA GLY A 46 -16.87 -9.22 7.56
C GLY A 46 -16.12 -7.92 7.25
N ASP A 47 -15.05 -7.57 7.97
CA ASP A 47 -14.30 -6.35 7.70
C ASP A 47 -13.61 -6.38 6.33
N VAL A 48 -13.81 -5.32 5.54
CA VAL A 48 -13.28 -5.21 4.18
C VAL A 48 -12.10 -4.24 4.09
N ARG A 49 -10.97 -4.79 3.62
CA ARG A 49 -9.68 -4.24 3.19
C ARG A 49 -9.63 -3.80 1.72
N LYS A 50 -9.29 -2.55 1.36
CA LYS A 50 -8.83 -2.24 -0.01
C LYS A 50 -7.30 -2.32 -0.04
N ILE A 51 -6.74 -3.22 -0.85
CA ILE A 51 -5.30 -3.46 -0.93
C ILE A 51 -4.74 -2.87 -2.22
N GLU A 52 -3.85 -1.89 -2.09
CA GLU A 52 -2.94 -1.46 -3.15
C GLU A 52 -1.59 -2.17 -3.00
N LEU A 53 -1.14 -2.83 -4.05
CA LEU A 53 0.13 -3.54 -4.06
C LEU A 53 1.23 -2.67 -4.68
N LYS A 54 2.40 -2.69 -4.04
CA LYS A 54 3.68 -2.24 -4.59
C LYS A 54 4.69 -3.37 -4.51
N THR A 55 5.08 -3.91 -5.67
CA THR A 55 6.15 -4.91 -5.72
C THR A 55 7.50 -4.22 -5.89
N MET A 56 8.47 -4.59 -5.06
CA MET A 56 9.79 -3.97 -4.99
C MET A 56 10.88 -5.04 -5.13
N GLU A 57 11.76 -4.88 -6.11
CA GLU A 57 12.90 -5.79 -6.34
C GLU A 57 14.25 -5.12 -6.03
N LYS A 58 14.41 -3.87 -6.48
CA LYS A 58 15.69 -3.13 -6.40
C LYS A 58 15.54 -1.75 -5.77
N SER A 59 14.45 -1.05 -6.11
CA SER A 59 14.13 0.26 -5.53
C SER A 59 13.08 0.09 -4.45
N PHE A 60 13.53 0.17 -3.20
CA PHE A 60 12.68 0.03 -2.02
C PHE A 60 12.20 1.38 -1.47
N ASN A 61 12.53 2.48 -2.13
CA ASN A 61 12.26 3.83 -1.66
C ASN A 61 11.41 4.65 -2.63
N TRP A 62 10.94 4.06 -3.72
CA TRP A 62 10.07 4.76 -4.67
C TRP A 62 8.78 4.00 -4.88
N ILE A 63 7.68 4.74 -4.84
CA ILE A 63 6.38 4.23 -5.26
C ILE A 63 5.66 5.23 -6.13
N ALA A 64 4.70 4.73 -6.90
CA ALA A 64 3.80 5.57 -7.65
C ALA A 64 2.35 5.17 -7.42
N ILE A 65 1.50 6.15 -7.15
CA ILE A 65 0.04 6.00 -7.07
C ILE A 65 -0.51 6.57 -8.36
N SER A 66 -1.11 5.71 -9.18
CA SER A 66 -1.52 6.05 -10.54
C SER A 66 -3.04 6.10 -10.63
N SER A 67 -3.58 7.16 -11.22
CA SER A 67 -5.00 7.49 -11.35
C SER A 67 -5.56 8.37 -10.24
N LEU A 68 -6.53 9.20 -10.64
CA LEU A 68 -7.28 10.07 -9.74
C LEU A 68 -8.06 9.26 -8.69
N THR A 69 -8.60 8.09 -9.08
CA THR A 69 -9.33 7.21 -8.17
C THR A 69 -8.42 6.64 -7.08
N ALA A 70 -7.23 6.17 -7.43
CA ALA A 70 -6.29 5.65 -6.43
C ALA A 70 -5.85 6.73 -5.44
N ILE A 71 -5.57 7.95 -5.95
CA ILE A 71 -5.23 9.10 -5.10
C ILE A 71 -6.39 9.45 -4.18
N ASP A 72 -7.62 9.56 -4.70
CA ASP A 72 -8.81 9.84 -3.88
C ASP A 72 -8.98 8.81 -2.75
N LYS A 73 -8.88 7.53 -3.09
CA LYS A 73 -9.02 6.45 -2.09
C LYS A 73 -7.92 6.49 -1.03
N LEU A 74 -6.68 6.67 -1.45
CA LEU A 74 -5.53 6.74 -0.55
C LEU A 74 -5.69 7.83 0.52
N PHE A 75 -6.18 9.01 0.14
CA PHE A 75 -6.27 10.16 1.05
C PHE A 75 -7.59 10.23 1.83
N PHE A 76 -8.70 9.69 1.29
CA PHE A 76 -10.03 9.91 1.85
C PHE A 76 -10.76 8.64 2.32
N GLU A 77 -10.25 7.44 2.05
CA GLU A 77 -10.84 6.19 2.55
C GLU A 77 -10.03 5.59 3.71
N ARG A 78 -10.71 5.19 4.79
CA ARG A 78 -10.08 4.67 6.02
C ARG A 78 -9.57 3.22 5.89
N ASP A 79 -10.19 2.44 5.01
CA ASP A 79 -9.92 1.02 4.77
C ASP A 79 -8.92 0.80 3.62
N TYR A 80 -8.17 1.84 3.24
CA TYR A 80 -7.17 1.78 2.18
C TYR A 80 -5.81 1.38 2.73
N TRP A 81 -5.29 0.24 2.30
CA TRP A 81 -4.05 -0.38 2.77
C TRP A 81 -3.05 -0.48 1.63
N ILE A 82 -1.76 -0.25 1.92
CA ILE A 82 -0.68 -0.42 0.95
C ILE A 82 0.15 -1.63 1.37
N TYR A 83 0.25 -2.62 0.49
CA TYR A 83 1.05 -3.81 0.70
C TYR A 83 2.32 -3.70 -0.13
N PHE A 84 3.47 -3.84 0.53
CA PHE A 84 4.76 -3.91 -0.15
C PHE A 84 5.20 -5.37 -0.24
N ALA A 85 5.31 -5.89 -1.45
CA ALA A 85 5.90 -7.20 -1.70
C ALA A 85 7.38 -7.00 -2.05
N LEU A 86 8.28 -7.37 -1.13
CA LEU A 86 9.71 -7.30 -1.36
C LEU A 86 10.19 -8.64 -1.91
N VAL A 87 10.69 -8.60 -3.13
CA VAL A 87 11.22 -9.77 -3.84
C VAL A 87 12.71 -9.57 -4.11
N PRO A 88 13.52 -10.64 -4.14
CA PRO A 88 13.15 -12.06 -4.05
C PRO A 88 12.94 -12.58 -2.62
N ASP A 89 13.12 -11.76 -1.59
CA ASP A 89 13.13 -12.21 -0.18
C ASP A 89 11.74 -12.60 0.39
N ASN A 90 10.68 -12.46 -0.43
CA ASN A 90 9.30 -12.84 -0.14
C ASN A 90 8.71 -12.23 1.13
N TYR A 91 9.06 -10.99 1.44
CA TYR A 91 8.39 -10.23 2.50
C TYR A 91 7.09 -9.60 1.98
N ILE A 92 6.08 -9.55 2.85
CA ILE A 92 4.89 -8.72 2.70
C ILE A 92 4.80 -7.78 3.89
N VAL A 93 4.96 -6.48 3.63
CA VAL A 93 4.77 -5.42 4.62
C VAL A 93 3.38 -4.83 4.41
N MET A 94 2.52 -4.97 5.41
CA MET A 94 1.14 -4.51 5.37
C MET A 94 1.03 -3.18 6.12
N THR A 95 0.56 -2.13 5.46
CA THR A 95 0.46 -0.79 6.07
C THR A 95 -0.92 -0.17 5.84
N LYS A 96 -1.32 0.72 6.76
CA LYS A 96 -2.45 1.64 6.51
C LYS A 96 -1.99 2.70 5.51
N GLY A 97 -2.79 3.05 4.51
CA GLY A 97 -2.39 3.92 3.40
C GLY A 97 -1.87 5.29 3.84
N LEU A 98 -2.77 6.23 4.16
CA LEU A 98 -2.39 7.59 4.53
C LEU A 98 -1.50 7.67 5.79
N PRO A 99 -1.78 6.95 6.90
CA PRO A 99 -0.93 7.00 8.09
C PRO A 99 0.51 6.60 7.81
N PHE A 100 0.72 5.59 6.96
CA PHE A 100 2.07 5.18 6.55
C PHE A 100 2.77 6.24 5.73
N LEU A 101 2.09 6.87 4.77
CA LEU A 101 2.72 7.92 3.96
C LEU A 101 3.08 9.16 4.78
N ILE A 102 2.20 9.56 5.70
CA ILE A 102 2.48 10.66 6.64
C ILE A 102 3.75 10.37 7.43
N ARG A 103 3.83 9.18 8.03
CA ARG A 103 4.99 8.78 8.83
C ARG A 103 6.25 8.68 7.98
N GLN A 104 6.18 7.96 6.86
CA GLN A 104 7.34 7.65 6.03
C GLN A 104 7.89 8.88 5.31
N LEU A 105 7.07 9.87 4.97
CA LEU A 105 7.51 11.11 4.32
C LEU A 105 7.78 12.23 5.33
N SER A 106 7.61 11.97 6.64
CA SER A 106 7.60 13.00 7.69
C SER A 106 6.68 14.17 7.32
N PHE A 107 5.57 13.86 6.66
CA PHE A 107 4.67 14.85 6.10
C PHE A 107 3.74 15.36 7.19
N THR A 108 3.91 16.61 7.63
CA THR A 108 2.84 17.31 8.35
C THR A 108 1.76 17.68 7.34
N ALA A 109 0.72 16.85 7.25
CA ALA A 109 -0.51 17.23 6.57
C ALA A 109 -1.09 18.43 7.32
N ASN A 110 -0.81 19.64 6.83
CA ASN A 110 -1.59 20.79 7.25
C ASN A 110 -3.01 20.61 6.66
N THR A 111 -4.03 21.05 7.39
CA THR A 111 -5.43 20.94 6.97
C THR A 111 -5.63 21.48 5.55
N ASN A 112 -4.93 22.57 5.22
CA ASN A 112 -4.97 23.21 3.91
C ASN A 112 -4.59 22.24 2.76
N PHE A 113 -3.57 21.39 2.93
CA PHE A 113 -3.18 20.46 1.87
C PHE A 113 -4.27 19.43 1.54
N ILE A 114 -4.94 18.89 2.56
CA ILE A 114 -6.00 17.90 2.36
C ILE A 114 -7.21 18.54 1.67
N ASP A 115 -7.56 19.77 2.06
CA ASP A 115 -8.62 20.55 1.45
C ASP A 115 -8.29 20.89 -0.02
N ASP A 116 -7.09 21.41 -0.28
CA ASP A 116 -6.58 21.72 -1.62
C ASP A 116 -6.60 20.49 -2.54
N LEU A 117 -6.16 19.33 -2.02
CA LEU A 117 -6.18 18.08 -2.76
C LEU A 117 -7.62 17.65 -3.10
N GLN A 118 -8.55 17.81 -2.16
CA GLN A 118 -9.94 17.45 -2.38
C GLN A 118 -10.59 18.36 -3.43
N GLU A 119 -10.31 19.67 -3.39
CA GLU A 119 -10.78 20.62 -4.39
C GLU A 119 -10.22 20.30 -5.78
N TRP A 120 -8.91 20.00 -5.86
CA TRP A 120 -8.27 19.60 -7.11
C TRP A 120 -8.90 18.32 -7.71
N ILE A 121 -9.21 17.32 -6.89
CA ILE A 121 -9.90 16.10 -7.35
C ILE A 121 -11.30 16.42 -7.89
N LYS A 122 -12.08 17.24 -7.16
CA LYS A 122 -13.43 17.66 -7.58
C LYS A 122 -13.39 18.42 -8.91
N ALA A 123 -12.46 19.36 -9.05
CA ALA A 123 -12.27 20.14 -10.28
C ALA A 123 -11.89 19.24 -11.46
N THR A 124 -10.93 18.32 -11.25
CA THR A 124 -10.50 17.37 -12.29
C THR A 124 -11.66 16.48 -12.76
N ARG A 125 -12.48 15.95 -11.83
CA ARG A 125 -13.68 15.17 -12.18
C ARG A 125 -14.69 15.97 -12.99
N LYS A 126 -14.94 17.23 -12.60
CA LYS A 126 -15.87 18.13 -13.31
C LYS A 126 -15.43 18.35 -14.75
N ILE A 127 -14.15 18.68 -14.96
CA ILE A 127 -13.59 18.92 -16.30
C ILE A 127 -13.67 17.65 -17.14
N THR A 128 -13.31 16.49 -16.60
CA THR A 128 -13.42 15.21 -17.33
C THR A 128 -14.85 14.93 -17.80
N LYS A 129 -15.84 15.18 -16.93
CA LYS A 129 -17.26 14.97 -17.28
C LYS A 129 -17.75 15.96 -18.34
N SER A 130 -17.35 17.23 -18.27
CA SER A 130 -17.86 18.28 -19.16
C SER A 130 -17.15 18.33 -20.52
N SER A 131 -15.93 17.84 -20.63
CA SER A 131 -15.09 17.94 -21.85
C SER A 131 -14.82 16.61 -22.54
N GLY A 132 -15.03 15.47 -21.86
CA GLY A 132 -14.59 14.16 -22.32
C GLY A 132 -13.08 13.92 -22.19
N LEU A 133 -12.30 14.90 -21.70
CA LEU A 133 -10.86 14.76 -21.48
C LEU A 133 -10.57 13.85 -20.28
N LYS A 134 -9.58 12.96 -20.42
CA LYS A 134 -9.15 12.06 -19.34
C LYS A 134 -7.81 12.52 -18.75
N PHE A 135 -7.85 13.02 -17.52
CA PHE A 135 -6.63 13.33 -16.76
C PHE A 135 -6.09 12.06 -16.09
N LEU A 136 -4.78 11.83 -16.24
CA LEU A 136 -4.08 10.67 -15.67
C LEU A 136 -3.04 11.14 -14.64
N PRO A 137 -3.47 11.63 -13.47
CA PRO A 137 -2.52 12.05 -12.45
C PRO A 137 -1.74 10.86 -11.92
N LYS A 138 -0.50 11.14 -11.53
CA LYS A 138 0.42 10.18 -10.93
C LYS A 138 1.17 10.87 -9.80
N LEU A 139 1.01 10.37 -8.58
CA LEU A 139 1.88 10.75 -7.47
C LEU A 139 3.12 9.86 -7.50
N GLN A 140 4.30 10.48 -7.44
CA GLN A 140 5.56 9.78 -7.27
C GLN A 140 6.12 10.14 -5.90
N LEU A 141 6.33 9.13 -5.06
CA LEU A 141 6.72 9.31 -3.68
C LEU A 141 8.10 8.69 -3.48
N LYS A 142 9.04 9.50 -2.97
CA LYS A 142 10.38 9.06 -2.57
C LYS A 142 10.44 8.97 -1.06
N PHE A 143 10.59 7.76 -0.54
CA PHE A 143 10.79 7.52 0.87
C PHE A 143 12.23 7.85 1.29
N PRO A 144 12.43 8.57 2.40
CA PRO A 144 13.75 8.77 3.00
C PRO A 144 14.40 7.44 3.43
N VAL A 145 13.59 6.50 3.93
CA VAL A 145 14.02 5.16 4.34
C VAL A 145 13.40 4.13 3.39
N GLY A 146 14.21 3.23 2.81
CA GLY A 146 13.69 2.15 1.99
C GLY A 146 12.88 1.15 2.82
N ILE A 147 11.84 0.55 2.23
CA ILE A 147 10.98 -0.44 2.91
C ILE A 147 11.81 -1.62 3.45
N ASN A 148 12.84 -2.05 2.73
CA ASN A 148 13.76 -3.10 3.19
C ASN A 148 14.50 -2.73 4.49
N ASN A 149 14.90 -1.46 4.64
CA ASN A 149 15.53 -0.97 5.86
C ASN A 149 14.52 -0.81 6.99
N LEU A 150 13.29 -0.39 6.67
CA LEU A 150 12.20 -0.36 7.64
C LEU A 150 11.87 -1.76 8.19
N VAL A 151 11.85 -2.78 7.33
CA VAL A 151 11.66 -4.18 7.75
C VAL A 151 12.72 -4.58 8.76
N LYS A 152 14.01 -4.36 8.45
CA LYS A 152 15.12 -4.66 9.38
C LYS A 152 14.95 -3.94 10.72
N HIS A 153 14.66 -2.64 10.67
CA HIS A 153 14.45 -1.82 11.85
C HIS A 153 13.34 -2.37 12.75
N LEU A 154 12.18 -2.73 12.20
CA LEU A 154 11.04 -3.24 12.97
C LEU A 154 11.21 -4.67 13.47
N MET A 155 12.03 -5.47 12.79
CA MET A 155 12.42 -6.79 13.30
C MET A 155 13.38 -6.68 14.48
N GLU A 156 14.31 -5.72 14.44
CA GLU A 156 15.26 -5.45 15.53
C GLU A 156 14.61 -4.69 16.70
N ASN A 157 13.60 -3.86 16.42
CA ASN A 157 12.94 -2.97 17.38
C ASN A 157 11.40 -3.12 17.30
N PRO A 158 10.83 -4.28 17.65
CA PRO A 158 9.40 -4.57 17.46
C PRO A 158 8.46 -3.73 18.33
N VAL A 159 9.00 -3.05 19.35
CA VAL A 159 8.26 -2.16 20.27
C VAL A 159 8.33 -0.68 19.88
N ASP A 160 8.87 -0.36 18.70
CA ASP A 160 8.92 1.03 18.23
C ASP A 160 7.51 1.57 17.95
N GLU A 161 6.97 2.29 18.94
CA GLU A 161 5.65 2.90 18.91
C GLU A 161 5.46 3.90 17.77
N THR A 162 6.56 4.40 17.20
CA THR A 162 6.53 5.28 16.03
C THR A 162 5.73 4.63 14.89
N TRP A 163 5.84 3.32 14.69
CA TRP A 163 5.23 2.68 13.52
C TRP A 163 3.86 2.06 13.78
N HIS A 164 3.43 1.96 15.05
CA HIS A 164 2.22 1.24 15.45
C HIS A 164 0.96 1.68 14.71
N ASP A 165 0.79 2.98 14.48
CA ASP A 165 -0.39 3.49 13.78
C ASP A 165 -0.36 3.31 12.27
N SER A 166 0.74 2.83 11.70
CA SER A 166 1.02 2.88 10.26
C SER A 166 1.38 1.54 9.64
N VAL A 167 2.33 0.79 10.22
CA VAL A 167 2.63 -0.60 9.85
C VAL A 167 1.72 -1.49 10.67
N ILE A 168 1.22 -2.57 10.08
CA ILE A 168 0.24 -3.46 10.70
C ILE A 168 0.91 -4.79 11.02
N GLU A 169 1.44 -5.43 9.98
CA GLU A 169 2.09 -6.74 10.07
C GLU A 169 3.22 -6.82 9.03
N ILE A 170 4.26 -7.58 9.34
CA ILE A 170 5.28 -8.01 8.37
C ILE A 170 5.32 -9.52 8.38
N TRP A 171 5.20 -10.09 7.19
CA TRP A 171 5.24 -11.53 6.96
C TRP A 171 6.39 -11.88 6.03
N GLN A 172 6.94 -13.07 6.19
CA GLN A 172 7.91 -13.64 5.25
C GLN A 172 7.52 -15.07 4.89
N ASN A 173 7.78 -15.46 3.64
CA ASN A 173 7.63 -16.84 3.20
C ASN A 173 8.98 -17.47 2.79
N ASN A 174 9.49 -18.35 3.66
CA ASN A 174 10.68 -19.16 3.44
C ASN A 174 10.35 -20.66 3.32
N GLY A 175 9.12 -20.99 2.88
CA GLY A 175 8.58 -22.36 2.83
C GLY A 175 7.22 -22.46 3.53
N SER A 176 7.01 -21.61 4.54
CA SER A 176 5.72 -21.32 5.17
C SER A 176 5.66 -19.85 5.53
N TRP A 177 4.44 -19.31 5.67
CA TRP A 177 4.24 -17.94 6.14
C TRP A 177 4.55 -17.83 7.63
N GLU A 178 5.46 -16.93 7.96
CA GLU A 178 5.81 -16.55 9.32
C GLU A 178 5.54 -15.05 9.53
N ARG A 179 4.90 -14.71 10.65
CA ARG A 179 4.68 -13.31 11.04
C ARG A 179 5.86 -12.83 11.86
N LEU A 180 6.66 -11.96 11.27
CA LEU A 180 7.88 -11.43 11.89
C LEU A 180 7.62 -10.16 12.71
N TYR A 181 6.57 -9.42 12.37
CA TYR A 181 6.14 -8.24 13.09
C TYR A 181 4.61 -8.13 13.10
N SER A 182 4.06 -7.64 14.21
CA SER A 182 2.66 -7.26 14.35
C SER A 182 2.58 -6.09 15.30
N THR A 183 1.80 -5.07 14.95
CA THR A 183 1.50 -3.99 15.90
C THR A 183 0.73 -4.57 17.09
N PRO A 184 1.11 -4.25 18.34
CA PRO A 184 0.34 -4.61 19.52
C PRO A 184 -1.07 -4.00 19.45
N GLU A 185 -2.11 -4.77 19.78
CA GLU A 185 -3.45 -4.20 19.95
C GLU A 185 -3.40 -3.16 21.07
N SER A 186 -3.87 -1.94 20.78
CA SER A 186 -4.03 -0.89 21.79
C SER A 186 -4.92 -1.43 22.90
N LYS A 187 -4.40 -1.56 24.13
CA LYS A 187 -5.19 -1.89 25.32
C LYS A 187 -6.22 -0.82 25.63
#